data_AF-A0A8I3AAB3-F1
#
_entry.id   AF-A0A8I3AAB3-F1
#
_cell.length_a   1.000
_cell.length_b   1.000
_cell.length_c   1.000
_cell.angle_alpha   90.00
_cell.angle_beta   90.00
_cell.angle_gamma   90.00
#
_symmetry.space_group_name_H-M   'P 1'
#
loop_
_entity.id
_entity.type
_entity.pdbx_description
1 polymer ?
#
loop_
_entity_poly.entity_id
_entity_poly.type
_entity_poly.pdbx_seq_one_letter_code
_entity_poly.pdbx_strand_id
1 'polypeptide(L)'
;MADPQPESLIVVEYFTSPIVICGHIWCSIDHVNYYVWLKQLADNGEFDDGKFAINPKNIEQTDWSAHGVLPGKEKDMEHVKVVVNKGLDLIRAYLIRFCEEAAARSDEDPHIAGLSQSITLPNSWDHFSTALLDARTITAHDRYMRWYKCSFRGKKRSYTDTPSSNPTSGLSSPGNKRFAGGQ
;
A
#
# COMPACT_ATOMS: atom_id res chain seq x y z
N MET A 1 37.78 6.61 6.17
CA MET A 1 36.63 7.26 5.49
C MET A 1 35.69 6.13 5.09
N ALA A 2 34.56 6.02 5.78
CA ALA A 2 33.49 5.11 5.35
C ALA A 2 32.73 5.81 4.24
N ASP A 3 32.61 5.14 3.09
CA ASP A 3 31.80 5.62 1.97
C ASP A 3 30.33 5.69 2.44
N PRO A 4 29.63 6.83 2.26
CA PRO A 4 28.20 6.87 2.57
C PRO A 4 27.49 5.88 1.63
N GLN A 5 26.88 4.84 2.20
CA GLN A 5 25.99 3.96 1.47
C GLN A 5 24.88 4.81 0.83
N PRO A 6 24.60 4.66 -0.47
CA PRO A 6 23.54 5.43 -1.10
C PRO A 6 22.22 5.08 -0.42
N GLU A 7 21.50 6.10 0.04
CA GLU A 7 20.24 5.99 0.80
C GLU A 7 19.22 5.07 0.11
N SER A 8 19.30 4.94 -1.21
CA SER A 8 18.49 4.04 -2.03
C SER A 8 18.67 2.54 -1.71
N LEU A 9 19.86 2.07 -1.32
CA LEU A 9 20.06 0.67 -0.92
C LEU A 9 19.38 0.37 0.42
N ILE A 10 19.39 1.35 1.33
CA ILE A 10 18.83 1.25 2.68
C ILE A 10 17.30 1.12 2.61
N VAL A 11 16.64 1.95 1.79
CA VAL A 11 15.18 1.91 1.62
C VAL A 11 14.72 0.58 1.02
N VAL A 12 15.45 0.04 0.03
CA VAL A 12 15.13 -1.24 -0.62
C VAL A 12 15.22 -2.40 0.38
N GLU A 13 16.29 -2.45 1.19
CA GLU A 13 16.49 -3.51 2.17
C GLU A 13 15.43 -3.49 3.28
N TYR A 14 15.03 -2.29 3.74
CA TYR A 14 13.93 -2.16 4.71
C TYR A 14 12.59 -2.56 4.12
N PHE A 15 12.34 -2.28 2.84
CA PHE A 15 11.06 -2.55 2.21
C PHE A 15 10.76 -4.05 2.09
N THR A 16 11.72 -4.83 1.55
CA THR A 16 11.53 -6.26 1.25
C THR A 16 11.74 -7.19 2.45
N SER A 17 12.39 -6.71 3.52
CA SER A 17 12.58 -7.53 4.71
C SER A 17 11.23 -7.97 5.31
N PRO A 18 11.06 -9.17 5.87
CA PRO A 18 9.84 -9.54 6.58
C PRO A 18 9.82 -8.99 8.02
N ILE A 19 8.64 -8.66 8.56
CA ILE A 19 8.48 -8.42 10.01
C ILE A 19 8.29 -9.76 10.71
N VAL A 20 9.30 -10.18 11.47
CA VAL A 20 9.31 -11.45 12.20
C VAL A 20 9.28 -11.19 13.71
N ILE A 21 8.28 -11.74 14.42
CA ILE A 21 8.16 -11.65 15.88
C ILE A 21 7.78 -13.03 16.41
N CYS A 22 8.51 -13.51 17.41
CA CYS A 22 8.34 -14.84 18.00
C CYS A 22 8.38 -15.99 16.97
N GLY A 23 9.25 -15.89 15.96
CA GLY A 23 9.37 -16.90 14.89
C GLY A 23 8.23 -16.89 13.86
N HIS A 24 7.27 -15.98 13.97
CA HIS A 24 6.20 -15.80 12.99
C HIS A 24 6.47 -14.62 12.08
N ILE A 25 6.23 -14.78 10.77
CA ILE A 25 6.22 -13.70 9.79
C ILE A 25 4.84 -13.04 9.81
N TRP A 26 4.77 -11.79 10.22
CA TRP A 26 3.49 -11.06 10.38
C TRP A 26 3.12 -10.26 9.13
N CYS A 27 4.11 -9.67 8.47
CA CYS A 27 3.93 -8.94 7.22
C CYS A 27 5.25 -8.85 6.45
N SER A 28 5.21 -9.17 5.16
CA SER A 28 6.26 -8.90 4.18
C SER A 28 5.60 -8.20 2.98
N ILE A 29 6.34 -7.29 2.36
CA ILE A 29 5.96 -6.70 1.08
C ILE A 29 7.14 -6.94 0.15
N ASP A 30 6.97 -7.86 -0.79
CA ASP A 30 8.03 -8.17 -1.74
C ASP A 30 8.15 -7.06 -2.79
N HIS A 31 7.01 -6.63 -3.32
CA HIS A 31 6.91 -5.53 -4.27
C HIS A 31 5.48 -4.98 -4.37
N VAL A 32 5.34 -3.81 -4.99
CA VAL A 32 4.13 -3.08 -5.29
C VAL A 32 4.17 -2.71 -6.76
N ASN A 33 3.16 -3.13 -7.51
CA ASN A 33 3.02 -2.80 -8.92
C ASN A 33 2.16 -1.54 -9.08
N TYR A 34 2.72 -0.54 -9.76
CA TYR A 34 2.03 0.67 -10.16
C TYR A 34 1.64 0.55 -11.62
N TYR A 35 0.36 0.71 -11.88
CA TYR A 35 -0.17 0.72 -13.23
C TYR A 35 -0.97 1.99 -13.45
N VAL A 36 -0.56 2.78 -14.44
CA VAL A 36 -1.12 4.11 -14.70
C VAL A 36 -1.55 4.19 -16.16
N TRP A 37 -2.69 4.85 -16.38
CA TRP A 37 -3.29 5.08 -17.69
C TRP A 37 -3.94 6.46 -17.70
N LEU A 38 -3.84 7.12 -18.83
CA LEU A 38 -4.54 8.35 -19.12
C LEU A 38 -5.79 8.05 -19.92
N LYS A 39 -6.91 8.65 -19.49
CA LYS A 39 -8.16 8.60 -20.25
C LYS A 39 -7.93 9.38 -21.56
N GLN A 40 -8.00 8.71 -22.71
CA GLN A 40 -7.92 9.38 -23.99
C GLN A 40 -9.19 10.20 -24.23
N LEU A 41 -8.99 11.41 -24.75
CA LEU A 41 -10.04 12.23 -25.30
C LEU A 41 -10.30 11.72 -26.72
N ALA A 42 -11.56 11.47 -27.07
CA ALA A 42 -11.92 11.20 -28.45
C ALA A 42 -11.71 12.45 -29.31
N ASP A 43 -11.64 12.28 -30.63
CA ASP A 43 -11.40 13.36 -31.59
C ASP A 43 -12.46 14.48 -31.53
N ASN A 44 -13.64 14.19 -30.97
CA ASN A 44 -14.71 15.16 -30.74
C ASN A 44 -14.50 16.03 -29.48
N GLY A 45 -13.40 15.85 -28.74
CA GLY A 45 -13.10 16.60 -27.52
C GLY A 45 -13.84 16.11 -26.27
N GLU A 46 -14.58 15.01 -26.37
CA GLU A 46 -15.22 14.34 -25.24
C GLU A 46 -14.37 13.17 -24.77
N PHE A 47 -14.45 12.85 -23.48
CA PHE A 47 -13.84 11.64 -22.99
C PHE A 47 -14.67 10.44 -23.46
N ASP A 48 -14.01 9.41 -24.00
CA ASP A 48 -14.69 8.15 -24.32
C ASP A 48 -15.27 7.56 -23.02
N ASP A 49 -16.59 7.56 -22.89
CA ASP A 49 -17.33 6.94 -21.78
C ASP A 49 -17.48 5.43 -21.94
N GLY A 50 -16.85 4.86 -22.97
CA GLY A 50 -16.58 3.44 -23.07
C GLY A 50 -15.96 2.90 -21.77
N LYS A 51 -16.30 1.65 -21.43
CA LYS A 51 -15.64 0.93 -20.33
C LYS A 51 -14.14 0.95 -20.59
N PHE A 52 -13.41 1.73 -19.80
CA PHE A 52 -11.95 1.63 -19.71
C PHE A 52 -11.61 0.23 -19.20
N ALA A 53 -11.36 -0.69 -20.14
CA ALA A 53 -10.95 -2.05 -19.83
C ALA A 53 -9.47 -2.00 -19.43
N ILE A 54 -9.24 -1.71 -18.15
CA ILE A 54 -7.92 -1.82 -17.54
C ILE A 54 -7.54 -3.31 -17.55
N ASN A 55 -6.65 -3.71 -18.45
CA ASN A 55 -6.08 -5.04 -18.48
C ASN A 55 -4.62 -5.00 -18.01
N PRO A 56 -4.34 -5.31 -16.73
CA PRO A 56 -2.99 -5.24 -16.20
C PRO A 56 -2.02 -6.27 -16.79
N LYS A 57 -2.50 -7.22 -17.61
CA LYS A 57 -1.64 -8.24 -18.23
C LYS A 57 -0.94 -7.79 -19.51
N ASN A 58 -1.42 -6.73 -20.18
CA ASN A 58 -0.90 -6.26 -21.47
C ASN A 58 -0.63 -4.75 -21.44
N ILE A 59 0.15 -4.29 -20.45
CA ILE A 59 0.51 -2.87 -20.39
C ILE A 59 1.79 -2.68 -21.18
N GLU A 60 1.64 -2.07 -22.34
CA GLU A 60 2.76 -1.51 -23.07
C GLU A 60 3.14 -0.17 -22.43
N GLN A 61 4.44 0.09 -22.28
CA GLN A 61 4.89 1.43 -21.94
C GLN A 61 4.66 2.32 -23.16
N THR A 62 3.74 3.27 -23.03
CA THR A 62 3.35 4.21 -24.08
C THR A 62 3.24 5.61 -23.50
N ASP A 63 2.97 6.59 -24.36
CA ASP A 63 2.68 7.96 -23.94
C ASP A 63 1.39 8.10 -23.11
N TRP A 64 0.58 7.04 -23.00
CA TRP A 64 -0.72 7.04 -22.34
C TRP A 64 -0.82 6.00 -21.21
N SER A 65 0.18 5.13 -21.07
CA SER A 65 0.20 4.08 -20.06
C SER A 65 1.61 3.76 -19.60
N ALA A 66 1.75 3.49 -18.31
CA ALA A 66 3.03 3.08 -17.73
C ALA A 66 2.82 2.02 -16.64
N HIS A 67 3.84 1.19 -16.48
CA HIS A 67 3.98 0.23 -15.40
C HIS A 67 5.32 0.44 -14.70
N GLY A 68 5.29 0.41 -13.37
CA GLY A 68 6.46 0.48 -12.52
C GLY A 68 6.31 -0.39 -11.30
N VAL A 69 7.43 -0.71 -10.64
CA VAL A 69 7.47 -1.59 -9.47
C VAL A 69 8.30 -0.97 -8.37
N LEU A 70 7.80 -1.00 -7.13
CA LEU A 70 8.55 -0.64 -5.92
C LEU A 70 8.67 -1.85 -4.97
N PRO A 71 9.84 -2.15 -4.37
CA PRO A 71 11.12 -1.55 -4.68
C PRO A 71 11.60 -2.14 -6.02
N GLY A 72 12.07 -1.30 -6.92
CA GLY A 72 12.42 -1.71 -8.28
C GLY A 72 13.43 -0.75 -8.92
N LYS A 73 13.71 -0.95 -10.20
CA LYS A 73 14.62 -0.07 -10.93
C LYS A 73 13.96 1.31 -11.06
N GLU A 74 14.69 2.35 -10.69
CA GLU A 74 14.25 3.75 -10.76
C GLU A 74 13.67 4.12 -12.15
N LYS A 75 14.24 3.54 -13.21
CA LYS A 75 13.78 3.71 -14.61
C LYS A 75 12.32 3.30 -14.87
N ASP A 76 11.80 2.31 -14.15
CA ASP A 76 10.42 1.85 -14.34
C ASP A 76 9.43 2.86 -13.73
N MET A 77 9.84 3.48 -12.61
CA MET A 77 9.05 4.50 -11.93
C MET A 77 9.14 5.88 -12.60
N GLU A 78 10.19 6.16 -13.39
CA GLU A 78 10.28 7.38 -14.20
C GLU A 78 9.20 7.43 -15.29
N HIS A 79 8.92 6.32 -15.96
CA HIS A 79 7.82 6.26 -16.94
C HIS A 79 6.45 6.49 -16.27
N VAL A 80 6.25 5.89 -15.09
CA VAL A 80 5.04 6.14 -14.29
C VAL A 80 4.90 7.62 -13.97
N LYS A 81 5.99 8.26 -13.52
CA LYS A 81 6.01 9.70 -13.20
C LYS A 81 5.69 10.56 -14.42
N VAL A 82 6.25 10.25 -15.59
CA VAL A 82 5.96 10.94 -16.85
C VAL A 82 4.47 10.88 -17.19
N VAL A 83 3.87 9.69 -17.16
CA VAL A 83 2.45 9.50 -17.49
C VAL A 83 1.55 10.22 -16.48
N VAL A 84 1.86 10.16 -15.19
CA VAL A 84 1.08 10.87 -14.16
C VAL A 84 1.17 12.39 -14.35
N ASN A 85 2.36 12.95 -14.57
CA ASN A 85 2.53 14.39 -14.79
C ASN A 85 1.80 14.85 -16.05
N LYS A 86 1.84 14.06 -17.12
CA LYS A 86 1.04 14.32 -18.32
C LYS A 86 -0.46 14.35 -18.01
N GLY A 87 -0.95 13.46 -17.15
CA GLY A 87 -2.33 13.49 -16.67
C GLY A 87 -2.69 14.76 -15.89
N LEU A 88 -1.78 15.23 -15.03
CA LEU A 88 -1.97 16.49 -14.29
C LEU A 88 -2.01 17.69 -15.24
N ASP A 89 -1.14 17.72 -16.24
CA ASP A 89 -1.16 18.77 -17.27
C ASP A 89 -2.45 18.75 -18.09
N LEU A 90 -2.98 17.56 -18.44
CA LEU A 90 -4.27 17.42 -19.13
C LEU A 90 -5.44 17.93 -18.27
N ILE A 91 -5.48 17.59 -16.98
CA ILE A 91 -6.49 18.12 -16.04
C ILE A 91 -6.40 19.64 -15.96
N ARG A 92 -5.17 20.17 -15.85
CA ARG A 92 -4.93 21.61 -15.78
C ARG A 92 -5.38 22.33 -17.05
N ALA A 93 -5.07 21.79 -18.24
CA ALA A 93 -5.54 22.31 -19.51
C ALA A 93 -7.08 22.30 -19.62
N TYR A 94 -7.72 21.21 -19.17
CA TYR A 94 -9.17 21.11 -19.14
C TYR A 94 -9.80 22.18 -18.23
N LEU A 95 -9.23 22.41 -17.05
CA LEU A 95 -9.71 23.44 -16.12
C LEU A 95 -9.56 24.85 -16.69
N ILE A 96 -8.44 25.16 -17.37
CA ILE A 96 -8.26 26.44 -18.07
C ILE A 96 -9.38 26.63 -19.09
N ARG A 97 -9.58 25.65 -19.99
CA ARG A 97 -10.63 25.72 -21.01
C ARG A 97 -12.01 25.90 -20.40
N PHE A 98 -12.32 25.15 -19.35
CA PHE A 98 -13.60 25.26 -18.63
C PHE A 98 -13.82 26.67 -18.08
N CYS A 99 -12.79 27.28 -17.48
CA CYS A 99 -12.87 28.65 -16.95
C CYS A 99 -13.05 29.69 -18.07
N GLU A 100 -12.35 29.55 -19.19
CA GLU A 100 -12.48 30.43 -20.35
C GLU A 100 -13.90 30.35 -20.95
N GLU A 101 -14.45 29.15 -21.10
CA GLU A 101 -15.83 28.96 -21.58
C GLU A 101 -16.89 29.49 -20.61
N ALA A 102 -16.62 29.48 -19.31
CA ALA A 102 -17.50 30.07 -18.30
C ALA A 102 -17.48 31.59 -18.37
N ALA A 103 -16.28 32.19 -18.43
CA ALA A 103 -16.07 33.63 -18.60
C ALA A 103 -16.71 34.18 -19.87
N ALA A 104 -16.57 33.48 -21.00
CA ALA A 104 -17.21 33.86 -22.26
C ALA A 104 -18.74 33.92 -22.18
N ARG A 105 -19.36 33.25 -21.20
CA ARG A 105 -20.80 33.30 -20.94
C ARG A 105 -21.21 34.37 -19.93
N SER A 106 -20.29 34.83 -19.08
CA SER A 106 -20.56 35.80 -18.02
C SER A 106 -20.01 37.21 -18.27
N ASP A 107 -19.24 37.42 -19.35
CA ASP A 107 -18.57 38.70 -19.68
C ASP A 107 -17.56 39.15 -18.59
N GLU A 108 -17.08 38.19 -17.78
CA GLU A 108 -16.07 38.39 -16.74
C GLU A 108 -14.70 37.91 -17.22
N ASP A 109 -13.62 38.55 -16.76
CA ASP A 109 -12.24 38.14 -17.08
C ASP A 109 -11.84 36.89 -16.28
N PRO A 110 -11.52 35.75 -16.92
CA PRO A 110 -11.13 34.54 -16.21
C PRO A 110 -9.72 34.74 -15.66
N HIS A 111 -9.60 34.95 -14.34
CA HIS A 111 -8.30 35.10 -13.67
C HIS A 111 -7.53 33.76 -13.58
N ILE A 112 -7.02 33.26 -14.69
CA ILE A 112 -6.38 31.93 -14.86
C ILE A 112 -4.85 31.93 -14.72
N ALA A 113 -4.24 33.07 -14.37
CA ALA A 113 -2.78 33.21 -14.29
C ALA A 113 -2.14 32.20 -13.32
N GLY A 114 -2.78 31.93 -12.18
CA GLY A 114 -2.31 30.92 -11.22
C GLY A 114 -2.44 29.48 -11.74
N LEU A 115 -3.48 29.22 -12.53
CA LEU A 115 -3.66 27.93 -13.19
C LEU A 115 -2.67 27.71 -14.32
N SER A 116 -2.03 28.76 -14.84
CA SER A 116 -1.08 28.67 -15.96
C SER A 116 0.30 28.15 -15.56
N GLN A 117 0.54 27.80 -14.30
CA GLN A 117 1.79 27.20 -13.82
C GLN A 117 1.74 25.66 -13.86
N SER A 118 2.83 25.01 -14.31
CA SER A 118 2.87 23.55 -14.42
C SER A 118 2.79 22.89 -13.06
N ILE A 119 1.92 21.89 -12.94
CA ILE A 119 1.77 21.07 -11.74
C ILE A 119 2.51 19.77 -12.00
N THR A 120 3.66 19.61 -11.38
CA THR A 120 4.40 18.35 -11.38
C THR A 120 4.28 17.69 -10.03
N LEU A 121 4.13 16.37 -10.00
CA LEU A 121 4.34 15.62 -8.77
C LEU A 121 5.76 15.91 -8.25
N PRO A 122 5.91 16.18 -6.93
CA PRO A 122 7.23 16.16 -6.32
C PRO A 122 7.89 14.80 -6.59
N ASN A 123 9.22 14.76 -6.60
CA ASN A 123 9.96 13.51 -6.70
C ASN A 123 9.74 12.71 -5.40
N SER A 124 8.63 11.98 -5.28
CA SER A 124 8.07 11.56 -3.99
C SER A 124 7.91 10.05 -3.84
N TRP A 125 8.52 9.24 -4.71
CA TRP A 125 8.50 7.78 -4.55
C TRP A 125 9.05 7.34 -3.19
N ASP A 126 9.98 8.10 -2.61
CA ASP A 126 10.49 7.89 -1.25
C ASP A 126 9.41 8.11 -0.17
N HIS A 127 8.54 9.11 -0.35
CA HIS A 127 7.43 9.37 0.56
C HIS A 127 6.39 8.24 0.50
N PHE A 128 6.08 7.76 -0.71
CA PHE A 128 5.23 6.59 -0.88
C PHE A 128 5.85 5.33 -0.27
N SER A 129 7.15 5.14 -0.45
CA SER A 129 7.90 4.02 0.13
C SER A 129 7.87 4.06 1.65
N THR A 130 8.05 5.24 2.25
CA THR A 130 7.95 5.46 3.70
C THR A 130 6.55 5.15 4.21
N ALA A 131 5.50 5.66 3.54
CA ALA A 131 4.12 5.36 3.93
C ALA A 131 3.79 3.86 3.85
N LEU A 132 4.35 3.15 2.86
CA LEU A 132 4.20 1.69 2.73
C LEU A 132 4.93 0.94 3.85
N LEU A 133 6.11 1.39 4.27
CA LEU A 133 6.83 0.84 5.43
C LEU A 133 6.03 1.01 6.72
N ASP A 134 5.43 2.19 6.93
CA ASP A 134 4.57 2.45 8.07
C ASP A 134 3.33 1.56 8.06
N ALA A 135 2.66 1.47 6.90
CA ALA A 135 1.48 0.62 6.73
C ALA A 135 1.80 -0.86 6.99
N ARG A 136 2.97 -1.34 6.54
CA ARG A 136 3.47 -2.69 6.82
C ARG A 136 3.62 -2.92 8.32
N THR A 137 4.23 -1.97 9.04
CA THR A 137 4.45 -2.05 10.48
C THR A 137 3.14 -2.08 11.25
N ILE A 138 2.20 -1.19 10.92
CA ILE A 138 0.87 -1.13 11.51
C ILE A 138 0.12 -2.45 11.28
N THR A 139 0.18 -2.98 10.05
CA THR A 139 -0.48 -4.23 9.68
C THR A 139 0.10 -5.42 10.45
N ALA A 140 1.43 -5.50 10.58
CA ALA A 140 2.07 -6.55 11.35
C ALA A 140 1.67 -6.49 12.83
N HIS A 141 1.65 -5.30 13.43
CA HIS A 141 1.23 -5.11 14.80
C HIS A 141 -0.24 -5.49 15.03
N ASP A 142 -1.15 -5.09 14.15
CA ASP A 142 -2.57 -5.48 14.23
C ASP A 142 -2.74 -7.00 14.18
N ARG A 143 -2.05 -7.67 13.24
CA ARG A 143 -2.09 -9.13 13.12
C ARG A 143 -1.54 -9.82 14.36
N TYR A 144 -0.39 -9.35 14.86
CA TYR A 144 0.21 -9.86 16.10
C TYR A 144 -0.75 -9.71 17.29
N MET A 145 -1.33 -8.51 17.48
CA MET A 145 -2.23 -8.25 18.59
C MET A 145 -3.51 -9.07 18.52
N ARG A 146 -4.05 -9.30 17.31
CA ARG A 146 -5.20 -10.18 17.09
C ARG A 146 -4.88 -11.62 17.50
N TRP A 147 -3.76 -12.16 17.01
CA TRP A 147 -3.31 -13.50 17.39
C TRP A 147 -3.04 -13.61 18.90
N TYR A 148 -2.31 -12.66 19.49
CA TYR A 148 -1.98 -12.66 20.91
C TYR A 148 -3.24 -12.70 21.77
N LYS A 149 -4.24 -11.85 21.44
CA LYS A 149 -5.54 -11.85 22.11
C LYS A 149 -6.25 -13.19 21.99
N CYS A 150 -6.24 -13.83 20.82
CA CYS A 150 -6.90 -15.12 20.61
C CYS A 150 -6.17 -16.31 21.28
N SER A 151 -4.84 -16.29 21.31
CA SER A 151 -4.01 -17.41 21.79
C SER A 151 -3.74 -17.35 23.30
N PHE A 152 -3.58 -16.16 23.89
CA PHE A 152 -3.17 -16.00 25.29
C PHE A 152 -4.25 -15.49 26.22
N ARG A 153 -5.31 -14.83 25.71
CA ARG A 153 -6.53 -14.68 26.51
C ARG A 153 -7.26 -16.00 26.43
N GLY A 154 -6.80 -16.98 27.20
CA GLY A 154 -7.40 -18.30 27.26
C GLY A 154 -8.91 -18.18 27.28
N LYS A 155 -9.62 -19.03 26.51
CA LYS A 155 -11.07 -19.20 26.65
C LYS A 155 -11.33 -19.30 28.14
N LYS A 156 -11.94 -18.27 28.74
CA LYS A 156 -12.47 -18.38 30.10
C LYS A 156 -13.44 -19.55 30.02
N ARG A 157 -13.02 -20.74 30.48
CA ARG A 157 -13.95 -21.83 30.70
C ARG A 157 -14.93 -21.25 31.71
N SER A 158 -16.19 -21.16 31.33
CA SER A 158 -17.26 -20.86 32.26
C SER A 158 -17.07 -21.80 33.44
N TYR A 159 -16.83 -21.26 34.62
CA TYR A 159 -16.78 -22.06 35.83
C TYR A 159 -18.22 -22.53 36.05
N THR A 160 -18.55 -23.72 35.57
CA THR A 160 -19.78 -24.39 36.02
C THR A 160 -19.49 -24.86 37.43
N ASP A 161 -19.69 -23.97 38.40
CA ASP A 161 -19.89 -24.31 39.81
C ASP A 161 -21.12 -25.21 39.89
N THR A 162 -20.92 -26.49 39.58
CA THR A 162 -21.76 -27.54 40.17
C THR A 162 -21.01 -28.00 41.40
N PRO A 163 -21.51 -27.70 42.61
CA PRO A 163 -20.89 -28.20 43.82
C PRO A 163 -21.03 -29.72 43.80
N SER A 164 -19.96 -30.42 43.45
CA SER A 164 -19.84 -31.85 43.68
C SER A 164 -19.80 -32.06 45.19
N SER A 165 -20.96 -32.43 45.73
CA SER A 165 -21.12 -32.88 47.09
C SER A 165 -20.36 -34.21 47.30
N ASN A 166 -19.18 -34.08 47.88
CA ASN A 166 -18.53 -34.98 48.84
C ASN A 166 -17.88 -36.32 48.39
N PRO A 167 -16.89 -36.80 49.19
CA PRO A 167 -15.74 -37.55 48.71
C PRO A 167 -15.91 -39.06 48.93
N THR A 168 -15.24 -39.86 48.11
CA THR A 168 -14.98 -41.26 48.47
C THR A 168 -13.55 -41.62 48.10
N SER A 169 -12.79 -41.86 49.16
CA SER A 169 -11.51 -42.52 49.23
C SER A 169 -11.45 -43.82 48.43
N GLY A 170 -10.40 -44.01 47.63
CA GLY A 170 -10.07 -45.30 47.02
C GLY A 170 -8.85 -45.19 46.11
N LEU A 171 -7.79 -45.94 46.45
CA LEU A 171 -6.46 -46.00 45.83
C LEU A 171 -6.50 -46.17 44.30
N SER A 172 -5.56 -45.64 43.51
CA SER A 172 -4.29 -46.33 43.18
C SER A 172 -3.30 -45.41 42.44
N SER A 173 -2.02 -45.42 42.87
CA SER A 173 -0.81 -44.84 42.22
C SER A 173 -0.45 -45.56 40.89
N PRO A 174 0.64 -45.23 40.14
CA PRO A 174 1.66 -44.15 40.22
C PRO A 174 1.71 -43.31 38.90
N GLY A 175 2.29 -42.11 38.79
CA GLY A 175 3.71 -41.78 38.96
C GLY A 175 4.50 -41.92 37.64
N ASN A 176 5.05 -40.77 37.20
CA ASN A 176 6.24 -40.53 36.36
C ASN A 176 6.13 -40.17 34.85
N LYS A 177 6.47 -38.88 34.64
CA LYS A 177 7.54 -38.30 33.78
C LYS A 177 7.32 -38.12 32.26
N ARG A 178 7.41 -36.81 31.94
CA ARG A 178 8.23 -36.14 30.90
C ARG A 178 7.92 -36.47 29.44
N PHE A 179 7.74 -35.43 28.63
CA PHE A 179 8.71 -35.08 27.60
C PHE A 179 8.79 -33.56 27.40
N ALA A 180 10.02 -33.06 27.45
CA ALA A 180 10.44 -31.74 27.00
C ALA A 180 11.39 -31.96 25.81
N GLY A 181 11.26 -31.09 24.80
CA GLY A 181 12.23 -30.58 23.82
C GLY A 181 13.42 -31.40 23.26
N GLY A 182 13.65 -31.21 21.96
CA GLY A 182 14.89 -31.43 21.20
C GLY A 182 14.57 -32.09 19.85
N GLN A 183 14.88 -31.55 18.66
CA GLN A 183 15.68 -30.41 18.21
C GLN A 183 14.93 -29.66 17.10
#